data_AF-A0A950L6U9-F1
#
_entry.id   AF-A0A950L6U9-F1
#
_cell.length_a   1.000
_cell.length_b   1.000
_cell.length_c   1.000
_cell.angle_alpha   90.00
_cell.angle_beta   90.00
_cell.angle_gamma   90.00
#
_symmetry.space_group_name_H-M   'P 1'
#
loop_
_entity.id
_entity.type
_entity.pdbx_description
1 polymer ?
#
loop_
_entity_poly.entity_id
_entity_poly.type
_entity_poly.pdbx_seq_one_letter_code
_entity_poly.pdbx_strand_id
1 'polypeptide(L)'
;MITGTSKELLRDPVPPLVAHFWKERGLELSHEKTRITHVEEGFDFLGQNVRRDRCGKVLIKPSSPSVQTFLSPIQETIDHSGRLTAGEMIQRLNQQIKGWTMYHR
;
A
#
# COMPACT_ATOMS: atom_id res chain seq x y z
N MET A 1 11.22 4.48 -1.32
CA MET A 1 10.55 5.78 -1.45
C MET A 1 11.61 6.86 -1.37
N ILE A 2 11.55 7.87 -2.23
CA ILE A 2 12.46 9.03 -2.18
C ILE A 2 11.59 10.27 -1.96
N THR A 3 11.98 11.09 -0.99
CA THR A 3 11.33 12.37 -0.69
C THR A 3 12.24 13.52 -1.13
N GLY A 4 11.65 14.62 -1.57
CA GLY A 4 12.37 15.81 -2.00
C GLY A 4 11.61 17.08 -1.66
N THR A 5 12.31 18.21 -1.63
CA THR A 5 11.74 19.53 -1.34
C THR A 5 11.13 20.21 -2.56
N SER A 6 11.45 19.75 -3.77
CA SER A 6 10.90 20.25 -5.02
C SER A 6 10.64 19.12 -6.02
N LYS A 7 9.72 19.37 -6.96
CA LYS A 7 9.38 18.40 -8.01
C LYS A 7 10.51 18.26 -9.03
N GLU A 8 11.22 19.34 -9.29
CA GLU A 8 12.35 19.43 -10.21
C GLU A 8 13.49 18.52 -9.73
N LEU A 9 13.78 18.55 -8.42
CA LEU A 9 14.78 17.67 -7.83
C LEU A 9 14.42 16.19 -7.98
N LEU A 10 13.15 15.82 -7.81
CA LEU A 10 12.71 14.43 -7.96
C LEU A 10 12.61 13.99 -9.43
N ARG A 11 12.56 14.93 -10.38
CA ARG A 11 12.39 14.68 -11.80
C ARG A 11 13.71 14.56 -12.55
N ASP A 12 14.65 15.47 -12.26
CA ASP A 12 15.82 15.65 -13.12
C ASP A 12 17.10 15.03 -12.51
N PRO A 13 17.57 15.41 -11.30
CA PRO A 13 18.81 14.86 -10.75
C PRO A 13 18.64 13.49 -10.08
N VAL A 14 17.46 13.18 -9.50
CA VAL A 14 17.27 11.93 -8.74
C VAL A 14 17.20 10.68 -9.61
N PRO A 15 16.39 10.61 -10.69
CA PRO A 15 16.30 9.41 -11.52
C PRO A 15 17.64 8.91 -12.10
N PRO A 16 18.52 9.76 -12.69
CA PRO A 16 19.79 9.28 -13.23
C PRO A 16 20.74 8.80 -12.12
N LEU A 17 20.71 9.41 -10.93
CA LEU A 17 21.51 8.97 -9.78
C LEU A 17 21.10 7.55 -9.35
N VAL A 18 19.80 7.30 -9.23
CA VAL A 18 19.26 5.98 -8.84
C VAL A 18 19.53 4.95 -9.93
N ALA A 19 19.34 5.31 -11.21
CA ALA A 19 19.63 4.44 -12.34
C ALA A 19 21.10 4.00 -12.36
N HIS A 20 22.03 4.94 -12.11
CA HIS A 20 23.46 4.64 -12.05
C HIS A 20 23.77 3.65 -10.92
N PHE A 21 23.25 3.90 -9.70
CA PHE A 21 23.46 3.04 -8.54
C PHE A 21 22.89 1.62 -8.73
N TRP A 22 21.75 1.50 -9.42
CA TRP A 22 21.11 0.21 -9.70
C TRP A 22 21.80 -0.57 -10.83
N LYS A 23 22.33 0.14 -11.83
CA LYS A 23 23.01 -0.49 -12.96
C LYS A 23 24.21 -1.34 -12.54
N GLU A 24 24.97 -0.89 -11.54
CA GLU A 24 26.07 -1.68 -10.96
C GLU A 24 25.63 -3.05 -10.41
N ARG A 25 24.35 -3.17 -10.05
CA ARG A 25 23.73 -4.38 -9.48
C ARG A 25 22.88 -5.15 -10.50
N GLY A 26 22.91 -4.75 -11.77
CA GLY A 26 22.10 -5.34 -12.83
C GLY A 26 20.60 -5.03 -12.71
N LEU A 27 20.23 -3.94 -12.05
CA LEU A 27 18.84 -3.51 -11.86
C LEU A 27 18.54 -2.26 -12.70
N GLU A 28 17.29 -2.13 -13.14
CA GLU A 28 16.80 -0.97 -13.90
C GLU A 28 15.52 -0.40 -13.30
N LEU A 29 15.32 0.91 -13.47
CA LEU A 29 14.10 1.60 -13.02
C LEU A 29 12.95 1.32 -13.98
N SER A 30 11.82 0.85 -13.43
CA SER A 30 10.58 0.76 -14.19
C SER A 30 9.92 2.14 -14.30
N HIS A 31 9.85 2.68 -15.52
CA HIS A 31 9.17 3.94 -15.80
C HIS A 31 7.67 3.89 -15.49
N GLU A 32 7.02 2.75 -15.72
CA GLU A 32 5.60 2.54 -15.46
C GLU A 32 5.25 2.61 -13.96
N LYS A 33 6.12 2.04 -13.11
CA LYS A 33 5.91 2.00 -11.66
C LYS A 33 6.41 3.25 -10.93
N THR A 34 7.15 4.11 -11.60
CA THR A 34 7.74 5.31 -11.01
C THR A 34 6.81 6.51 -11.23
N ARG A 35 6.35 7.11 -10.13
CA ARG A 35 5.56 8.34 -10.18
C ARG A 35 6.06 9.37 -9.17
N ILE A 36 5.90 10.65 -9.50
CA ILE A 36 6.12 11.77 -8.59
C ILE A 36 4.74 12.36 -8.26
N THR A 37 4.44 12.51 -6.98
CA THR A 37 3.17 13.05 -6.50
C THR A 37 3.41 13.99 -5.32
N HIS A 38 2.52 14.95 -5.12
CA HIS A 38 2.62 15.83 -3.97
C HIS A 38 2.17 15.12 -2.70
N VAL A 39 2.74 15.50 -1.55
CA VAL A 39 2.42 14.85 -0.27
C VAL A 39 0.94 14.97 0.12
N GLU A 40 0.25 16.00 -0.38
CA GLU A 40 -1.19 16.21 -0.14
C GLU A 40 -2.09 15.31 -1.00
N GLU A 41 -1.66 14.97 -2.21
CA GLU A 41 -2.35 13.99 -3.08
C GLU A 41 -2.20 12.57 -2.50
N GLY A 42 -1.01 12.31 -1.96
CA GLY A 42 -0.68 11.06 -1.28
C GLY A 42 -0.23 9.95 -2.20
N PHE A 43 0.25 8.88 -1.60
CA PHE A 43 0.74 7.71 -2.31
C PHE A 43 0.51 6.43 -1.54
N ASP A 44 0.43 5.33 -2.30
CA ASP A 44 0.30 4.00 -1.73
C ASP A 44 1.69 3.39 -1.53
N PHE A 45 1.95 2.88 -0.32
CA PHE A 45 3.18 2.21 0.05
C PHE A 45 2.88 1.13 1.09
N LEU A 46 3.28 -0.12 0.82
CA LEU A 46 3.08 -1.28 1.72
C LEU A 46 1.63 -1.46 2.21
N GLY A 47 0.66 -1.29 1.32
CA GLY A 47 -0.77 -1.43 1.66
C GLY A 47 -1.37 -0.24 2.43
N GLN A 48 -0.61 0.84 2.61
CA GLN A 48 -1.04 2.07 3.25
C GLN A 48 -1.07 3.22 2.24
N ASN A 49 -2.11 4.03 2.27
CA ASN A 49 -2.15 5.33 1.66
C ASN A 49 -1.62 6.38 2.66
N VAL A 50 -0.54 7.05 2.29
CA VAL A 50 0.09 8.10 3.07
C VAL A 50 -0.17 9.43 2.40
N ARG A 51 -0.79 10.37 3.12
CA ARG A 51 -1.04 11.74 2.64
C ARG A 51 -0.93 12.76 3.76
N ARG A 52 -0.65 14.01 3.41
CA ARG A 52 -0.67 15.14 4.34
C ARG A 52 -1.96 15.93 4.13
N ASP A 53 -2.68 16.18 5.21
CA ASP A 53 -3.84 17.06 5.19
C ASP A 53 -3.40 18.52 5.06
N ARG A 54 -4.31 19.39 4.61
CA ARG A 54 -4.08 20.84 4.46
C ARG A 54 -3.66 21.52 5.76
N CYS A 55 -4.09 20.96 6.90
CA CYS A 55 -3.68 21.39 8.24
C CYS A 55 -2.27 20.92 8.64
N GLY A 56 -1.55 20.25 7.74
CA GLY A 56 -0.19 19.79 7.94
C GLY A 56 -0.05 18.42 8.63
N LYS A 57 -1.15 17.80 9.06
CA LYS A 57 -1.17 16.48 9.72
C LYS A 57 -0.97 15.34 8.70
N VAL A 58 -0.12 14.37 9.04
CA VAL A 58 0.03 13.15 8.24
C VAL A 58 -1.11 12.18 8.57
N LEU A 59 -1.79 11.71 7.54
CA LEU A 59 -2.84 10.70 7.61
C LEU A 59 -2.34 9.42 6.92
N ILE A 60 -2.35 8.33 7.67
CA ILE A 60 -2.01 6.99 7.19
C ILE A 60 -3.28 6.15 7.31
N LYS A 61 -3.74 5.58 6.20
CA LYS A 61 -4.91 4.70 6.14
C LYS A 61 -4.61 3.51 5.25
N PRO A 62 -5.24 2.34 5.44
CA PRO A 62 -5.14 1.25 4.47
C PRO A 62 -5.51 1.75 3.07
N SER A 63 -4.73 1.40 2.05
CA SER A 63 -5.02 1.82 0.68
C SER A 63 -6.24 1.07 0.14
N SER A 64 -6.99 1.69 -0.78
CA SER A 64 -8.17 1.06 -1.38
C SER A 64 -7.88 -0.32 -1.99
N PRO A 65 -6.75 -0.54 -2.71
CA PRO A 65 -6.37 -1.87 -3.16
C PRO A 65 -6.15 -2.85 -2.00
N SER A 66 -5.46 -2.42 -0.93
CA SER A 66 -5.22 -3.24 0.27
C SER A 66 -6.54 -3.72 0.87
N VAL A 67 -7.52 -2.81 1.02
CA VAL A 67 -8.85 -3.14 1.55
C VAL A 67 -9.58 -4.12 0.63
N GLN A 68 -9.54 -3.93 -0.69
CA GLN A 68 -10.19 -4.85 -1.63
C GLN A 68 -9.56 -6.26 -1.60
N THR A 69 -8.23 -6.34 -1.57
CA THR A 69 -7.50 -7.61 -1.44
C THR A 69 -7.83 -8.32 -0.12
N PHE A 70 -8.11 -7.59 0.95
CA PHE A 70 -8.56 -8.16 2.22
C PHE A 70 -10.03 -8.62 2.20
N LEU A 71 -10.91 -7.90 1.51
CA LEU A 71 -12.33 -8.24 1.44
C LEU A 71 -12.62 -9.47 0.57
N SER A 72 -11.82 -9.74 -0.48
CA SER A 72 -12.04 -10.90 -1.36
C SER A 72 -12.00 -12.24 -0.60
N PRO A 73 -10.96 -12.55 0.21
CA PRO A 73 -10.95 -13.79 1.01
C PRO A 73 -12.07 -13.89 2.04
N ILE A 74 -12.52 -12.75 2.58
CA ILE A 74 -13.67 -12.72 3.51
C ILE A 74 -14.94 -13.13 2.78
N GLN A 75 -15.19 -12.58 1.60
CA GLN A 75 -16.33 -12.94 0.77
C GLN A 75 -16.29 -14.42 0.39
N GLU A 76 -15.14 -14.92 -0.08
CA GLU A 76 -14.96 -16.35 -0.38
C GLU A 76 -15.23 -17.26 0.84
N THR A 77 -14.81 -16.82 2.04
CA THR A 77 -15.06 -17.58 3.28
C THR A 77 -16.56 -17.68 3.58
N ILE A 78 -17.33 -16.63 3.26
CA ILE A 78 -18.78 -16.59 3.44
C ILE A 78 -19.47 -17.42 2.35
N ASP A 79 -19.09 -17.24 1.09
CA ASP A 79 -19.72 -17.92 -0.05
C ASP A 79 -19.54 -19.44 0.01
N HIS A 80 -18.41 -19.90 0.55
CA HIS A 80 -18.10 -21.33 0.73
C HIS A 80 -18.47 -21.86 2.12
N SER A 81 -19.18 -21.10 2.95
CA SER A 81 -19.52 -21.50 4.32
C SER A 81 -20.69 -22.49 4.41
N GLY A 82 -21.31 -22.89 3.30
CA GLY A 82 -22.56 -23.68 3.29
C GLY A 82 -22.52 -25.05 4.00
N ARG A 83 -21.33 -25.54 4.38
CA ARG A 83 -21.14 -26.75 5.20
C ARG A 83 -20.68 -26.48 6.63
N LEU A 84 -20.39 -25.23 6.98
CA LEU A 84 -19.89 -24.83 8.29
C LEU A 84 -21.05 -24.44 9.20
N THR A 85 -20.89 -24.71 10.50
CA THR A 85 -21.72 -24.08 11.51
C THR A 85 -21.41 -22.58 11.60
N ALA A 86 -22.36 -21.80 12.12
CA ALA A 86 -22.14 -20.37 12.37
C ALA A 86 -20.91 -20.11 13.26
N GLY A 87 -20.67 -20.97 14.26
CA GLY A 87 -19.51 -20.86 15.14
C GLY A 87 -18.17 -21.04 14.43
N GLU A 88 -18.07 -22.06 13.56
CA GLU A 88 -16.87 -22.31 12.76
C GLU A 88 -16.59 -21.18 11.76
N MET A 89 -17.65 -20.64 11.15
CA MET A 89 -17.55 -19.47 10.27
C MET A 89 -17.02 -18.24 11.03
N ILE A 90 -17.59 -17.93 12.20
CA ILE A 90 -17.15 -16.82 13.05
C ILE A 90 -15.68 -17.00 13.42
N GLN A 91 -15.25 -18.21 13.81
CA GLN A 91 -13.86 -18.46 14.17
C GLN A 91 -12.91 -18.20 13.00
N ARG A 92 -13.25 -18.63 11.78
CA ARG A 92 -12.43 -18.38 10.57
C ARG A 92 -12.33 -16.90 10.23
N LEU A 93 -13.46 -16.18 10.26
CA LEU A 93 -13.50 -14.74 9.99
C LEU A 93 -12.68 -13.96 11.04
N ASN A 94 -12.81 -14.32 12.31
CA ASN A 94 -12.06 -13.68 13.40
C ASN A 94 -10.54 -13.81 13.22
N GLN A 95 -10.03 -14.93 12.72
CA GLN A 95 -8.59 -15.09 12.46
C GLN A 95 -8.10 -14.16 11.35
N GLN A 96 -8.86 -14.04 10.26
CA GLN A 96 -8.53 -13.13 9.15
C GLN A 96 -8.56 -11.67 9.59
N ILE A 97 -9.64 -11.25 10.28
CA ILE A 97 -9.82 -9.89 10.78
C ILE A 97 -8.72 -9.53 11.79
N LYS A 98 -8.37 -10.46 12.68
CA LYS A 98 -7.31 -10.23 13.67
C LYS A 98 -5.95 -10.03 13.01
N GLY A 99 -5.60 -10.85 12.02
CA GLY A 99 -4.35 -10.67 11.27
C GLY A 99 -4.27 -9.29 10.61
N TRP A 100 -5.36 -8.87 9.96
CA TRP A 100 -5.43 -7.58 9.27
C TRP A 100 -5.34 -6.38 10.22
N THR A 101 -6.08 -6.40 11.32
CA THR A 101 -6.07 -5.32 12.31
C THR A 101 -4.73 -5.20 13.03
N MET A 102 -4.00 -6.30 13.22
CA MET A 102 -2.64 -6.27 13.76
C MET A 102 -1.63 -5.67 12.77
N TYR A 103 -1.80 -5.89 11.46
CA TYR A 103 -0.92 -5.32 10.44
C TYR A 103 -1.15 -3.81 10.24
N HIS A 104 -2.40 -3.34 10.26
CA HIS A 104 -2.77 -1.94 10.04
C HIS A 104 -2.93 -1.11 11.34
N ARG A 105 -2.33 -1.55 12.44
CA ARG A 105 -2.44 -0.89 13.75
C ARG A 105 -1.74 0.46 13.81
#